data_AF-A0A1N7R6E3-F1
#
_entry.id   AF-A0A1N7R6E3-F1
#
_cell.length_a   1.000
_cell.length_b   1.000
_cell.length_c   1.000
_cell.angle_alpha   90.00
_cell.angle_beta   90.00
_cell.angle_gamma   90.00
#
_symmetry.space_group_name_H-M   'P 1'
#
loop_
_entity.id
_entity.type
_entity.pdbx_description
1 polymer ?
#
loop_
_entity_poly.entity_id
_entity_poly.type
_entity_poly.pdbx_seq_one_letter_code
_entity_poly.pdbx_strand_id
1 'polypeptide(L)'
;MPARLSALLRAAFATLVLVAGLASPAAHAAEKLYGGIATDGKHSRIFWVLPETDGKAAEAAALAQCRKAGGKECKVLSWFSDSCMVYARNSVQDLFPGNSVSPEMAAKKAIRRCTAASPDGKCRLTTMPLCVGPGYSAADLQAPVKATPADLESLSARMDQREYWGAIAEKETGDLVYADGYPHEKDALSQLLEWDDCQGCKKVLTYTDSCVGLAWAKGIKGRGTSFTALDPDPKAARDASRAACTAKTGSPACVAMVRCSGRAYIDGYAGEDQKAN
;
A
#
# COMPACT_ATOMS: atom_id res chain seq x y z
N MET A 1 -49.75 97.54 18.18
CA MET A 1 -48.72 97.75 19.23
C MET A 1 -48.30 96.38 19.74
N PRO A 2 -46.98 96.19 20.00
CA PRO A 2 -46.06 95.32 19.23
C PRO A 2 -45.57 94.12 20.08
N ALA A 3 -44.77 93.14 19.64
CA ALA A 3 -43.70 93.05 18.63
C ALA A 3 -43.68 91.61 18.05
N ARG A 4 -43.52 91.32 16.76
CA ARG A 4 -42.43 91.56 15.77
C ARG A 4 -41.07 90.92 16.11
N LEU A 5 -40.54 90.28 15.04
CA LEU A 5 -39.18 89.77 14.77
C LEU A 5 -38.88 88.34 15.26
N SER A 6 -38.35 87.39 14.49
CA SER A 6 -37.98 87.28 13.06
C SER A 6 -37.75 85.78 12.79
N ALA A 7 -38.40 85.17 11.80
CA ALA A 7 -37.80 84.79 10.53
C ALA A 7 -36.34 84.31 10.60
N LEU A 8 -36.11 83.01 10.41
CA LEU A 8 -35.04 82.49 9.54
C LEU A 8 -35.40 81.07 9.07
N LEU A 9 -35.50 80.96 7.75
CA LEU A 9 -35.69 79.73 6.99
C LEU A 9 -34.52 78.75 7.18
N ARG A 10 -34.83 77.45 7.12
CA ARG A 10 -34.32 76.58 6.04
C ARG A 10 -34.96 75.19 6.12
N ALA A 11 -35.70 74.88 5.06
CA ALA A 11 -36.10 73.53 4.73
C ALA A 11 -34.87 72.65 4.49
N ALA A 12 -34.88 71.43 5.01
CA ALA A 12 -34.18 70.31 4.42
C ALA A 12 -34.86 69.02 4.88
N PHE A 13 -35.45 68.32 3.91
CA PHE A 13 -35.82 66.93 4.00
C PHE A 13 -34.63 66.10 4.49
N ALA A 14 -34.81 65.30 5.54
CA ALA A 14 -33.91 64.21 5.86
C ALA A 14 -34.76 62.95 6.07
N THR A 15 -35.00 62.25 4.96
CA THR A 15 -35.43 60.85 4.95
C THR A 15 -34.46 60.02 5.78
N LEU A 16 -34.95 59.46 6.89
CA LEU A 16 -34.28 58.39 7.63
C LEU A 16 -34.24 57.13 6.75
N VAL A 17 -33.16 56.97 5.98
CA VAL A 17 -32.79 55.67 5.45
C VAL A 17 -32.12 54.91 6.59
N LEU A 18 -32.86 53.99 7.20
CA LEU A 18 -32.29 52.92 8.01
C LEU A 18 -31.42 52.07 7.08
N VAL A 19 -30.14 52.39 6.95
CA VAL A 19 -29.15 51.43 6.44
C VAL A 19 -28.92 50.45 7.58
N ALA A 20 -29.80 49.45 7.67
CA ALA A 20 -29.49 48.21 8.34
C ALA A 20 -28.30 47.61 7.59
N GLY A 21 -27.09 47.89 8.08
CA GLY A 21 -25.88 47.21 7.68
C GLY A 21 -26.05 45.73 8.02
N LEU A 22 -26.58 44.97 7.06
CA LEU A 22 -26.41 43.53 6.97
C LEU A 22 -24.93 43.27 6.68
N ALA A 23 -24.08 43.50 7.66
CA ALA A 23 -22.84 42.75 7.78
C ALA A 23 -23.26 41.36 8.22
N SER A 24 -23.76 40.56 7.28
CA SER A 24 -23.64 39.11 7.41
C SER A 24 -22.18 38.84 7.76
N PRO A 25 -21.86 38.08 8.82
CA PRO A 25 -20.54 37.51 8.88
C PRO A 25 -20.43 36.70 7.60
N ALA A 26 -19.60 37.16 6.67
CA ALA A 26 -19.09 36.26 5.66
C ALA A 26 -18.52 35.11 6.48
N ALA A 27 -19.23 33.98 6.52
CA ALA A 27 -18.62 32.74 6.89
C ALA A 27 -17.39 32.70 5.98
N HIS A 28 -16.20 32.91 6.56
CA HIS A 28 -14.97 32.63 5.88
C HIS A 28 -15.14 31.19 5.41
N ALA A 29 -15.47 31.00 4.14
CA ALA A 29 -15.37 29.71 3.51
C ALA A 29 -13.90 29.37 3.70
N ALA A 30 -13.61 28.50 4.67
CA ALA A 30 -12.25 28.10 4.97
C ALA A 30 -11.60 27.76 3.62
N GLU A 31 -10.52 28.46 3.28
CA GLU A 31 -9.88 28.27 1.98
C GLU A 31 -9.62 26.78 1.81
N LYS A 32 -10.13 26.21 0.71
CA LYS A 32 -9.91 24.80 0.41
C LYS A 32 -8.42 24.57 0.35
N LEU A 33 -7.93 23.61 1.11
CA LEU A 33 -6.52 23.26 1.11
C LEU A 33 -6.32 22.02 0.25
N TYR A 34 -5.24 22.02 -0.53
CA TYR A 34 -4.94 20.97 -1.49
C TYR A 34 -3.67 20.22 -1.13
N GLY A 35 -3.65 18.95 -1.50
CA GLY A 35 -2.50 18.08 -1.38
C GLY A 35 -2.16 17.46 -2.72
N GLY A 36 -0.87 17.37 -3.02
CA GLY A 36 -0.35 16.80 -4.26
C GLY A 36 0.47 15.55 -3.98
N ILE A 37 0.32 14.53 -4.83
CA ILE A 37 1.08 13.27 -4.73
C ILE A 37 1.70 12.94 -6.09
N ALA A 38 2.97 12.57 -6.06
CA ALA A 38 3.75 12.10 -7.19
C ALA A 38 4.49 10.80 -6.85
N THR A 39 5.02 10.15 -7.88
CA THR A 39 5.87 8.96 -7.76
C THR A 39 7.00 8.99 -8.80
N ASP A 40 8.01 8.14 -8.64
CA ASP A 40 9.03 7.92 -9.68
C ASP A 40 8.54 6.95 -10.76
N GLY A 41 9.25 6.83 -11.88
CA GLY A 41 8.82 6.03 -13.02
C GLY A 41 8.62 4.54 -12.72
N LYS A 42 9.30 4.03 -11.69
CA LYS A 42 9.21 2.64 -11.21
C LYS A 42 8.17 2.44 -10.11
N HIS A 43 7.45 3.49 -9.76
CA HIS A 43 6.50 3.52 -8.64
C HIS A 43 7.13 3.13 -7.30
N SER A 44 8.44 3.28 -7.14
CA SER A 44 9.18 2.76 -5.99
C SER A 44 9.00 3.65 -4.75
N ARG A 45 8.86 4.96 -4.94
CA ARG A 45 8.68 5.96 -3.88
C ARG A 45 7.47 6.86 -4.14
N ILE A 46 6.81 7.27 -3.06
CA ILE A 46 5.75 8.29 -3.09
C ILE A 46 6.32 9.60 -2.56
N PHE A 47 5.99 10.69 -3.24
CA PHE A 47 6.35 12.05 -2.88
C PHE A 47 5.08 12.87 -2.73
N TRP A 48 5.06 13.79 -1.78
CA TRP A 48 3.87 14.60 -1.54
C TRP A 48 4.22 16.01 -1.08
N VAL A 49 3.25 16.91 -1.22
CA VAL A 49 3.30 18.31 -0.77
C VAL A 49 1.95 18.67 -0.18
N LEU A 50 1.98 19.36 0.97
CA LEU A 50 0.81 19.75 1.76
C LEU A 50 1.17 20.98 2.61
N PRO A 51 0.25 21.96 2.79
CA PRO A 51 -0.90 22.27 1.94
C PRO A 51 -0.50 23.16 0.75
N GLU A 52 -1.32 23.17 -0.30
CA GLU A 52 -1.22 24.04 -1.48
C GLU A 52 -2.56 24.74 -1.72
N THR A 53 -2.55 25.83 -2.50
CA THR A 53 -3.72 26.72 -2.67
C THR A 53 -4.71 26.24 -3.75
N ASP A 54 -4.26 25.42 -4.70
CA ASP A 54 -5.12 24.79 -5.71
C ASP A 54 -4.55 23.46 -6.18
N GLY A 55 -5.37 22.67 -6.87
CA GLY A 55 -5.00 21.33 -7.33
C GLY A 55 -3.85 21.32 -8.34
N LYS A 56 -3.76 22.29 -9.25
CA LYS A 56 -2.68 22.34 -10.26
C LYS A 56 -1.35 22.72 -9.61
N ALA A 57 -1.37 23.67 -8.67
CA ALA A 57 -0.22 24.01 -7.85
C ALA A 57 0.25 22.78 -7.06
N ALA A 58 -0.68 22.02 -6.48
CA ALA A 58 -0.38 20.79 -5.75
C ALA A 58 0.29 19.72 -6.61
N GLU A 59 -0.21 19.46 -7.82
CA GLU A 59 0.42 18.51 -8.76
C GLU A 59 1.82 18.96 -9.16
N ALA A 60 1.99 20.25 -9.51
CA ALA A 60 3.27 20.81 -9.92
C ALA A 60 4.31 20.74 -8.79
N ALA A 61 3.90 21.09 -7.58
CA ALA A 61 4.75 21.04 -6.39
C ALA A 61 5.12 19.59 -6.01
N ALA A 62 4.20 18.62 -6.15
CA ALA A 62 4.51 17.20 -5.94
C ALA A 62 5.55 16.67 -6.94
N LEU A 63 5.44 17.04 -8.22
CA LEU A 63 6.46 16.72 -9.22
C LEU A 63 7.81 17.36 -8.91
N ALA A 64 7.80 18.64 -8.51
CA ALA A 64 9.01 19.34 -8.11
C ALA A 64 9.68 18.65 -6.90
N GLN A 65 8.89 18.22 -5.92
CA GLN A 65 9.37 17.48 -4.76
C GLN A 65 9.97 16.12 -5.15
N CYS A 66 9.32 15.37 -6.05
CA CYS A 66 9.87 14.12 -6.59
C CYS A 66 11.24 14.34 -7.22
N ARG A 67 11.37 15.36 -8.09
CA ARG A 67 12.64 15.69 -8.76
C ARG A 67 13.71 16.13 -7.76
N LYS A 68 13.34 16.99 -6.81
CA LYS A 68 14.23 17.48 -5.74
C LYS A 68 14.76 16.34 -4.86
N ALA A 69 13.95 15.32 -4.60
CA ALA A 69 14.32 14.13 -3.84
C ALA A 69 15.02 13.05 -4.69
N GLY A 70 15.47 13.40 -5.91
CA GLY A 70 16.22 12.52 -6.80
C GLY A 70 15.38 11.44 -7.48
N GLY A 71 14.05 11.60 -7.55
CA GLY A 71 13.17 10.73 -8.34
C GLY A 71 13.49 10.85 -9.83
N LYS A 72 13.50 9.71 -10.53
CA LYS A 72 13.63 9.65 -12.00
C LYS A 72 12.25 9.45 -12.61
N GLU A 73 12.02 10.02 -13.78
CA GLU A 73 10.76 9.87 -14.53
C GLU A 73 9.52 10.17 -13.67
N CYS A 74 9.59 11.27 -12.91
CA CYS A 74 8.54 11.66 -11.96
C CYS A 74 7.18 11.82 -12.65
N LYS A 75 6.15 11.20 -12.07
CA LYS A 75 4.75 11.24 -12.53
C LYS A 75 3.86 11.77 -11.41
N VAL A 76 2.88 12.59 -11.77
CA VAL A 76 1.77 12.93 -10.87
C VAL A 76 0.91 11.68 -10.70
N LEU A 77 0.50 11.40 -9.46
CA LEU A 77 -0.52 10.40 -9.19
C LEU A 77 -1.90 11.05 -9.05
N SER A 78 -2.01 12.06 -8.18
CA SER A 78 -3.28 12.73 -7.91
C SER A 78 -3.07 14.01 -7.10
N TRP A 79 -4.03 14.92 -7.17
CA TRP A 79 -4.29 15.89 -6.10
C TRP A 79 -5.55 15.51 -5.31
N PHE A 80 -5.70 16.09 -4.12
CA PHE A 80 -6.88 15.97 -3.28
C PHE A 80 -7.09 17.25 -2.48
N SER A 81 -8.29 17.47 -1.95
CA SER A 81 -8.63 18.66 -1.16
C SER A 81 -9.46 18.27 0.05
N ASP A 82 -9.25 18.94 1.19
CA ASP A 82 -10.02 18.79 2.43
C ASP A 82 -10.37 17.33 2.77
N SER A 83 -9.41 16.44 2.55
CA SER A 83 -9.55 14.99 2.68
C SER A 83 -8.21 14.33 2.96
N CYS A 84 -8.22 13.02 3.17
CA CYS A 84 -7.03 12.19 3.21
C CYS A 84 -6.91 11.34 1.95
N MET A 85 -5.69 11.19 1.45
CA MET A 85 -5.33 10.33 0.32
C MET A 85 -4.17 9.40 0.71
N VAL A 86 -4.21 8.17 0.24
CA VAL A 86 -3.12 7.20 0.39
C VAL A 86 -3.14 6.21 -0.77
N TYR A 87 -2.00 5.58 -1.03
CA TYR A 87 -1.89 4.51 -2.00
C TYR A 87 -1.56 3.19 -1.30
N ALA A 88 -2.14 2.11 -1.81
CA ALA A 88 -1.68 0.76 -1.55
C ALA A 88 -0.88 0.26 -2.76
N ARG A 89 0.04 -0.67 -2.53
CA ARG A 89 0.89 -1.28 -3.54
C ARG A 89 0.83 -2.80 -3.45
N ASN A 90 0.77 -3.47 -4.61
CA ASN A 90 0.88 -4.93 -4.71
C ASN A 90 2.34 -5.39 -4.92
N SER A 91 2.56 -6.69 -5.10
CA SER A 91 3.88 -7.30 -5.33
C SER A 91 4.58 -6.81 -6.60
N VAL A 92 3.81 -6.48 -7.66
CA VAL A 92 4.33 -6.01 -8.96
C VAL A 92 4.44 -4.48 -9.08
N GLN A 93 4.29 -3.76 -7.96
CA GLN A 93 4.42 -2.30 -7.86
C GLN A 93 3.29 -1.47 -8.50
N ASP A 94 2.12 -2.05 -8.74
CA ASP A 94 0.93 -1.26 -9.09
C ASP A 94 0.43 -0.47 -7.89
N LEU A 95 -0.11 0.72 -8.15
CA LEU A 95 -0.56 1.66 -7.11
C LEU A 95 -2.08 1.80 -7.14
N PHE A 96 -2.71 1.68 -5.97
CA PHE A 96 -4.16 1.71 -5.79
C PHE A 96 -4.57 2.84 -4.84
N PRO A 97 -5.29 3.87 -5.30
CA PRO A 97 -5.62 5.03 -4.49
C PRO A 97 -6.75 4.74 -3.51
N GLY A 98 -6.71 5.37 -2.34
CA GLY A 98 -7.81 5.50 -1.41
C GLY A 98 -7.96 6.93 -0.94
N ASN A 99 -9.15 7.51 -1.15
CA ASN A 99 -9.49 8.86 -0.73
C ASN A 99 -10.72 8.86 0.18
N SER A 100 -10.66 9.61 1.28
CA SER A 100 -11.76 9.79 2.21
C SER A 100 -11.49 10.96 3.14
N VAL A 101 -12.54 11.58 3.69
CA VAL A 101 -12.40 12.55 4.78
C VAL A 101 -11.91 11.93 6.09
N SER A 102 -11.94 10.60 6.22
CA SER A 102 -11.36 9.85 7.35
C SER A 102 -10.03 9.20 6.94
N PRO A 103 -8.93 9.36 7.70
CA PRO A 103 -7.65 8.73 7.42
C PRO A 103 -7.75 7.20 7.30
N GLU A 104 -8.43 6.56 8.26
CA GLU A 104 -8.61 5.11 8.29
C GLU A 104 -9.45 4.61 7.09
N MET A 105 -10.47 5.36 6.69
CA MET A 105 -11.26 5.01 5.51
C MET A 105 -10.52 5.20 4.20
N ALA A 106 -9.60 6.17 4.11
CA ALA A 106 -8.72 6.29 2.96
C ALA A 106 -7.82 5.04 2.85
N ALA A 107 -7.18 4.63 3.96
CA ALA A 107 -6.35 3.44 4.03
C ALA A 107 -7.12 2.16 3.67
N LYS A 108 -8.30 1.96 4.27
CA LYS A 108 -9.17 0.82 3.99
C LYS A 108 -9.58 0.73 2.52
N LYS A 109 -9.92 1.86 1.90
CA LYS A 109 -10.27 1.91 0.46
C LYS A 109 -9.08 1.54 -0.43
N ALA A 110 -7.88 2.06 -0.13
CA ALA A 110 -6.68 1.76 -0.91
C ALA A 110 -6.37 0.25 -0.88
N ILE A 111 -6.34 -0.34 0.32
CA ILE A 111 -6.10 -1.78 0.49
C ILE A 111 -7.19 -2.59 -0.20
N ARG A 112 -8.48 -2.31 0.01
CA ARG A 112 -9.58 -3.04 -0.65
C ARG A 112 -9.48 -3.01 -2.18
N ARG A 113 -9.06 -1.89 -2.76
CA ARG A 113 -8.85 -1.78 -4.21
C ARG A 113 -7.65 -2.62 -4.65
N CYS A 114 -6.55 -2.57 -3.91
CA CYS A 114 -5.38 -3.41 -4.18
C CYS A 114 -5.73 -4.89 -4.12
N THR A 115 -6.41 -5.35 -3.06
CA THR A 115 -6.74 -6.76 -2.87
C THR A 115 -7.75 -7.27 -3.89
N ALA A 116 -8.72 -6.43 -4.30
CA ALA A 116 -9.68 -6.79 -5.35
C ALA A 116 -9.04 -6.92 -6.73
N ALA A 117 -8.00 -6.11 -7.01
CA ALA A 117 -7.30 -6.11 -8.30
C ALA A 117 -6.09 -7.05 -8.35
N SER A 118 -5.62 -7.54 -7.21
CA SER A 118 -4.42 -8.39 -7.10
C SER A 118 -4.72 -9.63 -6.24
N PRO A 119 -5.31 -10.68 -6.82
CA PRO A 119 -5.68 -11.90 -6.09
C PRO A 119 -4.49 -12.59 -5.39
N ASP A 120 -3.32 -12.58 -6.03
CA ASP A 120 -2.02 -13.05 -5.54
C ASP A 120 -1.17 -11.94 -4.89
N GLY A 121 -1.60 -10.68 -5.03
CA GLY A 121 -0.78 -9.53 -4.73
C GLY A 121 -0.74 -9.24 -3.24
N LYS A 122 0.45 -9.28 -2.66
CA LYS A 122 0.75 -8.85 -1.29
C LYS A 122 0.56 -7.34 -1.13
N CYS A 123 -0.57 -6.91 -0.56
CA CYS A 123 -1.00 -5.51 -0.54
C CYS A 123 -0.55 -4.77 0.74
N ARG A 124 0.06 -3.60 0.56
CA ARG A 124 0.52 -2.74 1.67
C ARG A 124 0.33 -1.26 1.36
N LEU A 125 0.17 -0.44 2.38
CA LEU A 125 0.16 1.01 2.21
C LEU A 125 1.56 1.51 1.89
N THR A 126 1.66 2.54 1.04
CA THR A 126 2.94 3.17 0.69
C THR A 126 3.40 4.20 1.71
N THR A 127 2.45 4.79 2.43
CA THR A 127 2.64 5.83 3.46
C THR A 127 1.48 5.75 4.44
N MET A 128 1.57 6.44 5.59
CA MET A 128 0.35 6.78 6.34
C MET A 128 -0.55 7.70 5.49
N PRO A 129 -1.86 7.78 5.79
CA PRO A 129 -2.76 8.69 5.09
C PRO A 129 -2.27 10.14 5.10
N LEU A 130 -2.14 10.72 3.91
CA LEU A 130 -1.79 12.11 3.71
C LEU A 130 -3.06 12.95 3.82
N CYS A 131 -3.19 13.77 4.86
CA CYS A 131 -4.40 14.55 5.12
C CYS A 131 -4.15 16.05 4.94
N VAL A 132 -5.13 16.75 4.39
CA VAL A 132 -5.10 18.21 4.20
C VAL A 132 -6.47 18.79 4.53
N GLY A 133 -6.50 19.93 5.21
CA GLY A 133 -7.74 20.63 5.56
C GLY A 133 -7.82 20.98 7.05
N PRO A 134 -8.69 21.93 7.43
CA PRO A 134 -8.78 22.46 8.79
C PRO A 134 -9.36 21.46 9.81
N GLY A 135 -10.00 20.38 9.36
CA GLY A 135 -10.64 19.38 10.22
C GLY A 135 -9.70 18.32 10.79
N TYR A 136 -8.41 18.34 10.46
CA TYR A 136 -7.44 17.32 10.85
C TYR A 136 -6.59 17.74 12.04
N SER A 137 -6.33 16.82 12.95
CA SER A 137 -5.47 17.08 14.11
C SER A 137 -4.01 17.24 13.69
N ALA A 138 -3.20 17.89 14.53
CA ALA A 138 -1.76 17.95 14.32
C ALA A 138 -1.12 16.55 14.23
N ALA A 139 -1.71 15.54 14.88
CA ALA A 139 -1.27 14.16 14.79
C ALA A 139 -1.54 13.58 13.40
N ASP A 140 -2.74 13.78 12.85
CA ASP A 140 -3.09 13.33 11.50
C ASP A 140 -2.17 13.95 10.43
N LEU A 141 -1.92 15.27 10.54
CA LEU A 141 -1.09 16.00 9.60
C LEU A 141 0.39 15.57 9.65
N GLN A 142 0.88 15.11 10.81
CA GLN A 142 2.27 14.71 11.02
C GLN A 142 2.51 13.20 10.90
N ALA A 143 1.46 12.38 10.88
CA ALA A 143 1.56 10.93 10.83
C ALA A 143 2.43 10.41 9.66
N PRO A 144 2.32 10.92 8.42
CA PRO A 144 3.16 10.46 7.31
C PRO A 144 4.65 10.79 7.45
N VAL A 145 5.00 11.82 8.22
CA VAL A 145 6.39 12.24 8.44
C VAL A 145 7.02 11.49 9.61
N LYS A 146 6.22 11.17 10.64
CA LYS A 146 6.72 10.55 11.88
C LYS A 146 6.63 9.02 11.88
N ALA A 147 5.82 8.43 11.01
CA ALA A 147 5.61 6.99 11.02
C ALA A 147 6.88 6.21 10.73
N THR A 148 7.11 5.18 11.54
CA THR A 148 8.13 4.18 11.28
C THR A 148 7.64 3.15 10.27
N PRO A 149 8.54 2.34 9.67
CA PRO A 149 8.12 1.20 8.87
C PRO A 149 7.18 0.24 9.63
N ALA A 150 7.38 0.08 10.94
CA ALA A 150 6.53 -0.76 11.78
C ALA A 150 5.12 -0.19 11.96
N ASP A 151 4.97 1.14 12.09
CA ASP A 151 3.65 1.77 12.17
C ASP A 151 2.86 1.61 10.86
N LEU A 152 3.55 1.79 9.73
CA LEU A 152 2.96 1.61 8.40
C LEU A 152 2.54 0.16 8.16
N GLU A 153 3.37 -0.79 8.56
CA GLU A 153 3.05 -2.20 8.46
C GLU A 153 1.90 -2.58 9.39
N SER A 154 1.88 -2.07 10.64
CA SER A 154 0.77 -2.27 11.57
C SER A 154 -0.56 -1.76 11.02
N LEU A 155 -0.58 -0.56 10.42
CA LEU A 155 -1.78 -0.04 9.78
C LEU A 155 -2.17 -0.89 8.57
N SER A 156 -1.20 -1.26 7.72
CA SER A 156 -1.45 -2.13 6.56
C SER A 156 -2.07 -3.45 6.99
N ALA A 157 -1.55 -4.08 8.05
CA ALA A 157 -2.04 -5.32 8.62
C ALA A 157 -3.46 -5.20 9.16
N ARG A 158 -3.76 -4.10 9.86
CA ARG A 158 -5.12 -3.83 10.35
C ARG A 158 -6.12 -3.64 9.21
N MET A 159 -5.70 -3.06 8.09
CA MET A 159 -6.57 -2.76 6.95
C MET A 159 -6.75 -3.96 6.01
N ASP A 160 -5.74 -4.81 5.91
CA ASP A 160 -5.73 -6.01 5.09
C ASP A 160 -5.92 -7.26 5.95
N GLN A 161 -7.16 -7.73 6.00
CA GLN A 161 -7.55 -8.89 6.80
C GLN A 161 -7.30 -10.22 6.07
N ARG A 162 -6.59 -10.20 4.94
CA ARG A 162 -6.26 -11.44 4.23
C ARG A 162 -5.16 -12.20 4.95
N GLU A 163 -5.35 -13.51 5.01
CA GLU A 163 -4.24 -14.43 5.22
C GLU A 163 -3.45 -14.56 3.92
N TYR A 164 -2.22 -15.05 4.01
CA TYR A 164 -1.38 -15.28 2.84
C TYR A 164 -0.93 -16.74 2.86
N TRP A 165 -1.58 -17.53 2.02
CA TRP A 165 -1.34 -18.95 1.84
C TRP A 165 -0.44 -19.23 0.65
N GLY A 166 0.37 -20.27 0.79
CA GLY A 166 1.12 -20.89 -0.28
C GLY A 166 0.85 -22.39 -0.39
N ALA A 167 1.16 -22.95 -1.55
CA ALA A 167 1.05 -24.36 -1.87
C ALA A 167 2.30 -24.83 -2.61
N ILE A 168 2.70 -26.08 -2.35
CA ILE A 168 3.75 -26.80 -3.06
C ILE A 168 3.12 -28.04 -3.70
N ALA A 169 3.43 -28.29 -4.96
CA ALA A 169 3.09 -29.51 -5.67
C ALA A 169 4.33 -30.10 -6.35
N GLU A 170 4.28 -31.40 -6.63
CA GLU A 170 5.37 -32.14 -7.26
C GLU A 170 4.89 -32.73 -8.59
N LYS A 171 5.65 -32.48 -9.66
CA LYS A 171 5.44 -33.07 -10.98
C LYS A 171 5.82 -34.55 -10.99
N GLU A 172 5.45 -35.27 -12.03
CA GLU A 172 5.91 -36.67 -12.23
C GLU A 172 7.44 -36.78 -12.35
N THR A 173 8.08 -35.74 -12.87
CA THR A 173 9.54 -35.62 -12.98
C THR A 173 10.25 -35.45 -11.64
N GLY A 174 9.52 -35.23 -10.54
CA GLY A 174 10.06 -34.90 -9.22
C GLY A 174 10.28 -33.40 -8.99
N ASP A 175 10.09 -32.57 -10.01
CA ASP A 175 10.24 -31.12 -9.88
C ASP A 175 9.15 -30.54 -8.96
N LEU A 176 9.55 -29.66 -8.04
CA LEU A 176 8.64 -28.93 -7.16
C LEU A 176 8.20 -27.62 -7.82
N VAL A 177 6.90 -27.38 -7.79
CA VAL A 177 6.27 -26.11 -8.20
C VAL A 177 5.50 -25.52 -7.03
N TYR A 178 5.29 -24.22 -7.07
CA TYR A 178 4.71 -23.48 -5.95
C TYR A 178 3.81 -22.36 -6.43
N ALA A 179 2.87 -21.98 -5.57
CA ALA A 179 2.05 -20.78 -5.70
C ALA A 179 1.93 -20.17 -4.30
N ASP A 180 2.14 -18.86 -4.15
CA ASP A 180 2.08 -18.16 -2.86
C ASP A 180 1.39 -16.80 -2.96
N GLY A 181 1.01 -16.25 -1.80
CA GLY A 181 0.35 -14.94 -1.73
C GLY A 181 -1.17 -14.98 -1.88
N TYR A 182 -1.81 -16.15 -1.75
CA TYR A 182 -3.26 -16.30 -1.93
C TYR A 182 -4.03 -16.08 -0.62
N PRO A 183 -5.26 -15.53 -0.68
CA PRO A 183 -6.06 -15.25 0.52
C PRO A 183 -6.54 -16.51 1.25
N HIS A 184 -6.61 -17.64 0.56
CA HIS A 184 -7.16 -18.88 1.08
C HIS A 184 -6.31 -20.09 0.65
N GLU A 185 -6.20 -21.10 1.53
CA GLU A 185 -5.47 -22.34 1.24
C GLU A 185 -5.94 -23.00 -0.07
N LYS A 186 -7.27 -23.04 -0.27
CA LYS A 186 -7.87 -23.65 -1.45
C LYS A 186 -7.47 -22.93 -2.73
N ASP A 187 -7.39 -21.61 -2.70
CA ASP A 187 -7.03 -20.81 -3.88
C ASP A 187 -5.57 -21.03 -4.25
N ALA A 188 -4.67 -21.08 -3.25
CA ALA A 188 -3.26 -21.38 -3.46
C ALA A 188 -3.06 -22.73 -4.18
N LEU A 189 -3.81 -23.75 -3.75
CA LEU A 189 -3.70 -25.09 -4.33
C LEU A 189 -4.38 -25.21 -5.69
N SER A 190 -5.62 -24.73 -5.81
CA SER A 190 -6.39 -24.85 -7.07
C SER A 190 -5.70 -24.11 -8.21
N GLN A 191 -5.24 -22.89 -7.96
CA GLN A 191 -4.51 -22.10 -8.95
C GLN A 191 -3.22 -22.81 -9.38
N LEU A 192 -2.45 -23.36 -8.44
CA LEU A 192 -1.23 -24.11 -8.76
C LEU A 192 -1.51 -25.33 -9.65
N LEU A 193 -2.57 -26.08 -9.36
CA LEU A 193 -2.91 -27.30 -10.10
C LEU A 193 -3.54 -27.04 -11.47
N GLU A 194 -4.07 -25.83 -11.69
CA GLU A 194 -4.61 -25.39 -12.98
C GLU A 194 -3.54 -24.87 -13.95
N TRP A 195 -2.29 -24.66 -13.49
CA TRP A 195 -1.20 -24.25 -14.37
C TRP A 195 -0.85 -25.35 -15.38
N ASP A 196 -0.60 -24.96 -16.63
CA ASP A 196 -0.16 -25.89 -17.70
C ASP A 196 1.09 -26.69 -17.29
N ASP A 197 1.99 -26.03 -16.56
CA ASP A 197 3.21 -26.62 -16.03
C ASP A 197 2.97 -27.64 -14.90
N CYS A 198 1.74 -27.79 -14.40
CA CYS A 198 1.37 -28.68 -13.30
C CYS A 198 0.41 -29.81 -13.70
N GLN A 199 0.33 -30.15 -14.99
CA GLN A 199 -0.42 -31.32 -15.44
C GLN A 199 0.08 -32.60 -14.75
N GLY A 200 -0.81 -33.30 -14.02
CA GLY A 200 -0.46 -34.51 -13.27
C GLY A 200 0.33 -34.27 -11.97
N CYS A 201 0.44 -33.02 -11.53
CA CYS A 201 1.02 -32.69 -10.23
C CYS A 201 0.29 -33.36 -9.07
N LYS A 202 1.03 -33.65 -8.00
CA LYS A 202 0.46 -34.04 -6.72
C LYS A 202 0.76 -32.97 -5.67
N LYS A 203 -0.25 -32.60 -4.88
CA LYS A 203 -0.05 -31.76 -3.67
C LYS A 203 1.03 -32.39 -2.78
N VAL A 204 2.02 -31.58 -2.41
CA VAL A 204 2.98 -31.91 -1.35
C VAL A 204 2.49 -31.33 -0.03
N LEU A 205 2.33 -30.02 0.03
CA LEU A 205 1.86 -29.33 1.23
C LEU A 205 1.27 -27.94 0.91
N THR A 206 0.66 -27.34 1.92
CA THR A 206 0.18 -25.95 1.96
C THR A 206 0.72 -25.31 3.24
N TYR A 207 0.90 -23.99 3.23
CA TYR A 207 1.54 -23.27 4.33
C TYR A 207 1.03 -21.83 4.44
N THR A 208 0.99 -21.31 5.67
CA THR A 208 0.71 -19.91 6.02
C THR A 208 1.64 -19.49 7.14
N ASP A 209 1.98 -18.20 7.21
CA ASP A 209 2.87 -17.60 8.20
C ASP A 209 4.16 -18.42 8.48
N SER A 210 4.72 -18.97 7.40
CA SER A 210 5.88 -19.85 7.45
C SER A 210 6.60 -19.90 6.10
N CYS A 211 7.78 -20.52 6.09
CA CYS A 211 8.56 -20.80 4.90
C CYS A 211 8.71 -22.29 4.66
N VAL A 212 8.78 -22.67 3.38
CA VAL A 212 9.09 -24.02 2.92
C VAL A 212 10.45 -24.01 2.25
N GLY A 213 11.41 -24.74 2.82
CA GLY A 213 12.62 -25.13 2.11
C GLY A 213 12.31 -26.23 1.12
N LEU A 214 12.80 -26.13 -0.10
CA LEU A 214 12.62 -27.08 -1.19
C LEU A 214 13.99 -27.57 -1.63
N ALA A 215 14.26 -28.88 -1.57
CA ALA A 215 15.57 -29.44 -1.87
C ALA A 215 15.53 -30.69 -2.75
N TRP A 216 16.56 -30.88 -3.57
CA TRP A 216 16.69 -32.04 -4.47
C TRP A 216 18.16 -32.32 -4.78
N ALA A 217 18.46 -33.57 -5.14
CA ALA A 217 19.80 -33.96 -5.60
C ALA A 217 19.93 -33.71 -7.10
N LYS A 218 21.03 -33.08 -7.53
CA LYS A 218 21.29 -32.87 -8.97
C LYS A 218 21.33 -34.20 -9.74
N GLY A 219 20.66 -34.24 -10.89
CA GLY A 219 20.64 -35.39 -11.79
C GLY A 219 19.69 -36.52 -11.40
N ILE A 220 19.05 -36.45 -10.23
CA ILE A 220 18.02 -37.40 -9.80
C ILE A 220 16.65 -36.86 -10.23
N LYS A 221 15.82 -37.74 -10.80
CA LYS A 221 14.47 -37.42 -11.29
C LYS A 221 13.48 -38.48 -10.83
N GLY A 222 12.21 -38.09 -10.79
CA GLY A 222 11.07 -38.92 -10.44
C GLY A 222 10.37 -38.40 -9.19
N ARG A 223 9.06 -38.59 -9.12
CA ARG A 223 8.27 -38.21 -7.93
C ARG A 223 8.86 -38.83 -6.66
N GLY A 224 8.89 -38.06 -5.58
CA GLY A 224 9.42 -38.46 -4.27
C GLY A 224 10.93 -38.31 -4.14
N THR A 225 11.62 -37.71 -5.12
CA THR A 225 13.06 -37.43 -5.03
C THR A 225 13.38 -36.03 -4.50
N SER A 226 12.34 -35.24 -4.23
CA SER A 226 12.45 -33.90 -3.66
C SER A 226 12.05 -33.90 -2.18
N PHE A 227 12.59 -32.95 -1.43
CA PHE A 227 12.48 -32.86 0.02
C PHE A 227 12.00 -31.47 0.43
N THR A 228 11.16 -31.42 1.45
CA THR A 228 10.63 -30.16 1.98
C THR A 228 10.83 -30.06 3.49
N ALA A 229 11.00 -28.85 4.01
CA ALA A 229 10.97 -28.56 5.45
C ALA A 229 10.25 -27.25 5.71
N LEU A 230 9.40 -27.22 6.75
CA LEU A 230 8.66 -26.03 7.17
C LEU A 230 9.37 -25.37 8.37
N ASP A 231 9.60 -24.07 8.27
CA ASP A 231 10.12 -23.25 9.37
C ASP A 231 9.73 -21.78 9.13
N PRO A 232 9.29 -21.00 10.14
CA PRO A 232 9.12 -19.56 9.99
C PRO A 232 10.41 -18.79 9.66
N ASP A 233 11.58 -19.32 10.01
CA ASP A 233 12.86 -18.78 9.56
C ASP A 233 13.22 -19.30 8.15
N PRO A 234 13.35 -18.43 7.14
CA PRO A 234 13.61 -18.84 5.77
C PRO A 234 14.90 -19.64 5.59
N LYS A 235 15.95 -19.31 6.35
CA LYS A 235 17.25 -19.96 6.27
C LYS A 235 17.18 -21.35 6.89
N ALA A 236 16.55 -21.49 8.06
CA ALA A 236 16.33 -22.76 8.74
C ALA A 236 15.50 -23.71 7.87
N ALA A 237 14.41 -23.24 7.27
CA ALA A 237 13.59 -24.04 6.35
C ALA A 237 14.44 -24.60 5.20
N ARG A 238 15.22 -23.74 4.54
CA ARG A 238 16.10 -24.12 3.44
C ARG A 238 17.18 -25.11 3.87
N ASP A 239 17.93 -24.77 4.92
CA ASP A 239 19.08 -25.56 5.37
C ASP A 239 18.61 -26.93 5.90
N ALA A 240 17.44 -27.00 6.57
CA ALA A 240 16.80 -28.25 6.99
C ALA A 240 16.37 -29.12 5.80
N SER A 241 15.74 -28.54 4.77
CA SER A 241 15.35 -29.30 3.57
C SER A 241 16.57 -29.88 2.85
N ARG A 242 17.68 -29.12 2.78
CA ARG A 242 18.95 -29.59 2.21
C ARG A 242 19.55 -30.71 3.03
N ALA A 243 19.60 -30.57 4.35
CA ALA A 243 20.09 -31.61 5.24
C ALA A 243 19.29 -32.91 5.10
N ALA A 244 17.96 -32.81 4.98
CA ALA A 244 17.10 -33.96 4.71
C ALA A 244 17.44 -34.63 3.37
N CYS A 245 17.65 -33.85 2.31
CA CYS A 245 18.08 -34.36 1.01
C CYS A 245 19.43 -35.09 1.10
N THR A 246 20.45 -34.47 1.69
CA THR A 246 21.79 -35.06 1.82
C THR A 246 21.74 -36.35 2.63
N ALA A 247 21.00 -36.37 3.74
CA ALA A 247 20.86 -37.55 4.60
C ALA A 247 20.15 -38.71 3.89
N LYS A 248 19.14 -38.43 3.06
CA LYS A 248 18.34 -39.46 2.39
C LYS A 248 18.98 -39.98 1.10
N THR A 249 19.72 -39.14 0.39
CA THR A 249 20.33 -39.50 -0.90
C THR A 249 21.80 -39.87 -0.79
N GLY A 250 22.47 -39.51 0.31
CA GLY A 250 23.92 -39.59 0.44
C GLY A 250 24.67 -38.60 -0.46
N SER A 251 23.97 -37.75 -1.21
CA SER A 251 24.58 -36.81 -2.14
C SER A 251 24.96 -35.50 -1.44
N PRO A 252 26.24 -35.10 -1.42
CA PRO A 252 26.63 -33.79 -0.93
C PRO A 252 26.23 -32.66 -1.89
N ALA A 253 25.73 -32.98 -3.09
CA ALA A 253 25.34 -32.03 -4.13
C ALA A 253 23.83 -31.67 -4.10
N CYS A 254 23.17 -31.83 -2.95
CA CYS A 254 21.79 -31.39 -2.78
C CYS A 254 21.68 -29.86 -2.85
N VAL A 255 20.82 -29.41 -3.75
CA VAL A 255 20.48 -28.00 -3.93
C VAL A 255 19.22 -27.70 -3.14
N ALA A 256 19.08 -26.47 -2.64
CA ALA A 256 17.85 -26.06 -1.97
C ALA A 256 17.54 -24.57 -2.17
N MET A 257 16.26 -24.26 -2.32
CA MET A 257 15.66 -22.92 -2.32
C MET A 257 14.60 -22.80 -1.22
N VAL A 258 13.98 -21.62 -1.07
CA VAL A 258 12.92 -21.38 -0.08
C VAL A 258 11.78 -20.57 -0.68
N ARG A 259 10.55 -20.85 -0.25
CA ARG A 259 9.36 -20.03 -0.49
C ARG A 259 8.66 -19.68 0.81
N CYS A 260 8.27 -18.44 1.00
CA CYS A 260 7.58 -17.98 2.21
C CYS A 260 6.23 -17.34 1.91
N SER A 261 5.28 -17.60 2.78
CA SER A 261 3.94 -17.02 2.72
C SER A 261 3.53 -16.55 4.10
N GLY A 262 2.82 -15.44 4.15
CA GLY A 262 2.55 -14.70 5.39
C GLY A 262 2.88 -13.23 5.22
N ARG A 263 2.26 -12.39 6.05
CA ARG A 263 2.39 -10.93 5.97
C ARG A 263 3.82 -10.44 6.26
N ALA A 264 4.57 -11.16 7.10
CA ALA A 264 5.96 -10.85 7.42
C ALA A 264 6.94 -11.02 6.23
N TYR A 265 6.54 -11.71 5.16
CA TYR A 265 7.41 -12.07 4.03
C TYR A 265 7.09 -11.30 2.74
N ILE A 266 6.52 -10.11 2.87
CA ILE A 266 6.13 -9.26 1.73
C ILE A 266 7.32 -8.50 1.14
N ASP A 267 8.29 -8.12 1.98
CA ASP A 267 9.51 -7.40 1.58
C ASP A 267 10.63 -8.30 1.03
N GLY A 268 10.26 -9.54 0.70
CA GLY A 268 11.20 -10.60 0.37
C GLY A 268 11.87 -11.17 1.62
N TYR A 269 12.67 -12.21 1.40
CA TYR A 269 13.34 -12.94 2.46
C TYR A 269 14.68 -13.49 1.97
N ALA A 270 15.60 -13.71 2.92
CA ALA A 270 16.91 -14.25 2.59
C ALA A 270 16.77 -15.63 1.91
N GLY A 271 17.19 -15.71 0.65
CA GLY A 271 17.17 -16.96 -0.12
C GLY A 271 16.04 -17.09 -1.15
N GLU A 272 15.13 -16.12 -1.26
CA GLU A 272 14.09 -16.09 -2.31
C GLU A 272 14.69 -16.25 -3.73
N ASP A 273 15.83 -15.60 -3.98
CA ASP A 273 16.54 -15.63 -5.26
C ASP A 273 17.72 -16.61 -5.34
N GLN A 274 18.01 -17.36 -4.26
CA GLN A 274 19.04 -18.40 -4.30
C GLN A 274 18.49 -19.65 -4.98
N LYS A 275 18.30 -19.53 -6.30
CA LYS A 275 18.02 -20.65 -7.19
C LYS A 275 19.22 -21.59 -7.24
N ALA A 276 19.00 -22.77 -7.80
CA ALA A 276 20.03 -23.78 -8.00
C ALA A 276 21.26 -23.22 -8.71
N ASN A 277 22.37 -23.09 -7.98
CA ASN A 277 23.72 -23.11 -8.58
C ASN A 277 24.00 -24.53 -9.05
#